data_AF-A0A950ER54-F1
#
_entry.id   AF-A0A950ER54-F1
#
_cell.length_a   1.000
_cell.length_b   1.000
_cell.length_c   1.000
_cell.angle_alpha   90.00
_cell.angle_beta   90.00
_cell.angle_gamma   90.00
#
_symmetry.space_group_name_H-M   'P 1'
#
loop_
_entity.id
_entity.type
_entity.pdbx_description
1 polymer ?
#
loop_
_entity_poly.entity_id
_entity_poly.type
_entity_poly.pdbx_seq_one_letter_code
_entity_poly.pdbx_strand_id
1 'polypeptide(L)'
;VFAGSVPYLKLAGIVLGGWQMARAMLASQHLMQNEPKFHGAKIATAQFFAQHVLPQAVALEAAIVSANGSEGVLALAEDQF
;
A
#
# COMPACT_ATOMS: atom_id res chain seq x y z
N VAL A 1 -12.91 15.40 -11.13
CA VAL A 1 -13.43 14.01 -11.05
C VAL A 1 -12.31 12.96 -11.01
N PHE A 2 -11.17 13.11 -11.70
CA PHE A 2 -10.13 12.05 -11.76
C PHE A 2 -8.99 12.12 -10.73
N ALA A 3 -8.88 13.17 -9.90
CA ALA A 3 -7.70 13.38 -9.04
C ALA A 3 -7.46 12.25 -8.01
N GLY A 4 -8.51 11.53 -7.60
CA GLY A 4 -8.40 10.39 -6.68
C GLY A 4 -8.10 9.04 -7.34
N SER A 5 -8.15 8.92 -8.67
CA SER A 5 -8.11 7.60 -9.35
C SER A 5 -6.76 6.89 -9.21
N VAL A 6 -5.66 7.59 -9.45
CA VAL A 6 -4.29 7.04 -9.32
C VAL A 6 -3.94 6.75 -7.86
N PRO A 7 -4.19 7.67 -6.90
CA PRO A 7 -4.04 7.35 -5.47
C PRO A 7 -4.86 6.12 -5.03
N TYR A 8 -6.09 5.99 -5.52
CA TYR A 8 -6.95 4.84 -5.22
C TYR A 8 -6.40 3.53 -5.78
N LEU A 9 -5.92 3.53 -7.03
CA LEU A 9 -5.27 2.35 -7.62
C LEU A 9 -4.04 1.93 -6.80
N LYS A 10 -3.22 2.89 -6.36
CA LYS A 10 -2.05 2.62 -5.51
C LYS A 10 -2.46 2.08 -4.14
N LEU A 11 -3.48 2.67 -3.51
CA LEU A 11 -4.06 2.21 -2.26
C LEU A 11 -4.50 0.74 -2.36
N ALA A 12 -5.28 0.41 -3.40
CA ALA A 12 -5.74 -0.94 -3.65
C ALA A 12 -4.57 -1.93 -3.80
N GLY A 13 -3.54 -1.56 -4.57
CA GLY A 13 -2.33 -2.38 -4.72
C GLY A 13 -1.61 -2.65 -3.40
N ILE A 14 -1.48 -1.64 -2.52
CA ILE A 14 -0.83 -1.77 -1.22
C ILE A 14 -1.64 -2.67 -0.28
N VAL A 15 -2.96 -2.47 -0.20
CA VAL A 15 -3.84 -3.26 0.68
C VAL A 15 -3.88 -4.72 0.24
N LEU A 16 -4.10 -4.98 -1.04
CA LEU A 16 -4.14 -6.35 -1.58
C LEU A 16 -2.77 -7.02 -1.50
N GLY A 17 -1.69 -6.28 -1.76
CA GLY A 17 -0.32 -6.76 -1.58
C GLY A 17 -0.03 -7.14 -0.13
N GLY A 18 -0.44 -6.31 0.83
CA GLY A 18 -0.31 -6.60 2.27
C GLY A 18 -1.05 -7.86 2.69
N TRP A 19 -2.27 -8.06 2.19
CA TRP A 19 -3.03 -9.29 2.43
C TRP A 19 -2.31 -10.53 1.91
N GLN A 20 -1.77 -10.47 0.69
CA GLN A 20 -1.02 -11.58 0.11
C GLN A 20 0.30 -11.85 0.86
N MET A 21 0.98 -10.80 1.35
CA MET A 21 2.18 -10.94 2.19
C MET A 21 1.85 -11.62 3.53
N ALA A 22 0.75 -11.25 4.17
CA ALA A 22 0.29 -11.91 5.40
C ALA A 22 0.01 -13.40 5.17
N ARG A 23 -0.66 -13.76 4.07
CA ARG A 23 -0.87 -15.16 3.70
C ARG A 23 0.43 -15.92 3.45
N ALA A 24 1.38 -15.30 2.75
CA ALA A 24 2.70 -15.88 2.51
C ALA A 24 3.50 -16.09 3.81
N MET A 25 3.38 -15.17 4.77
CA MET A 25 3.97 -15.29 6.09
C MET A 25 3.40 -16.49 6.85
N LEU A 26 2.06 -16.63 6.90
CA LEU A 26 1.41 -17.78 7.55
C LEU A 26 1.86 -19.10 6.93
N ALA A 27 1.85 -19.21 5.60
CA ALA A 27 2.35 -20.42 4.91
C ALA A 27 3.83 -20.70 5.23
N SER A 28 4.67 -19.66 5.28
CA SER A 28 6.10 -19.81 5.56
C SER A 28 6.38 -20.23 7.00
N GLN A 29 5.53 -19.85 7.96
CA GLN A 29 5.64 -20.34 9.34
C GLN A 29 5.43 -21.85 9.41
N HIS A 30 4.48 -22.40 8.64
CA HIS A 30 4.22 -23.84 8.59
C HIS A 30 5.33 -24.64 7.88
N LEU A 31 5.96 -24.04 6.87
CA LEU A 31 6.97 -24.70 6.04
C LEU A 31 8.43 -24.41 6.47
N MET A 32 8.62 -23.72 7.59
CA MET A 32 9.93 -23.23 8.04
C MET A 32 10.99 -24.33 8.11
N GLN A 33 10.62 -25.55 8.50
CA GLN A 33 11.56 -26.67 8.63
C GLN A 33 12.04 -27.23 7.27
N ASN A 34 11.28 -27.03 6.19
CA ASN A 34 11.60 -27.56 4.87
C ASN A 34 12.73 -26.77 4.21
N GLU A 35 12.62 -25.44 4.19
CA GLU A 35 13.64 -24.52 3.68
C GLU A 35 13.80 -23.27 4.55
N PRO A 36 14.54 -23.35 5.67
CA PRO A 36 14.60 -22.29 6.68
C PRO A 36 15.07 -20.94 6.13
N LYS A 37 16.02 -20.93 5.18
CA LYS A 37 16.53 -19.68 4.59
C LYS A 37 15.47 -18.97 3.75
N PHE A 38 14.74 -19.71 2.91
CA PHE A 38 13.71 -19.14 2.05
C PHE A 38 12.51 -18.66 2.86
N HIS A 39 12.01 -19.48 3.78
CA HIS A 39 10.85 -19.14 4.61
C HIS A 39 11.16 -18.03 5.63
N GLY A 40 12.37 -18.02 6.20
CA GLY A 40 12.84 -16.90 7.01
C GLY A 40 12.85 -15.58 6.24
N ALA A 41 13.37 -15.57 5.01
CA ALA A 41 13.36 -14.40 4.15
C ALA A 41 11.93 -13.94 3.79
N LYS A 42 11.01 -14.88 3.55
CA LYS A 42 9.59 -14.56 3.28
C LYS A 42 8.91 -13.90 4.48
N ILE A 43 9.14 -14.41 5.69
CA ILE A 43 8.60 -13.80 6.91
C ILE A 43 9.14 -12.39 7.09
N ALA A 44 10.46 -12.19 6.97
CA ALA A 44 11.08 -10.87 7.11
C ALA A 44 10.55 -9.88 6.06
N THR A 45 10.37 -10.33 4.81
CA THR A 45 9.79 -9.52 3.74
C THR A 45 8.35 -9.09 4.05
N ALA A 46 7.52 -10.01 4.55
CA ALA A 46 6.15 -9.70 4.91
C ALA A 46 6.06 -8.71 6.08
N GLN A 47 6.93 -8.85 7.09
CA GLN A 47 7.04 -7.92 8.21
C GLN A 47 7.46 -6.52 7.73
N PHE A 48 8.48 -6.43 6.87
CA PHE A 48 8.90 -5.17 6.26
C PHE A 48 7.75 -4.50 5.50
N PHE A 49 7.02 -5.26 4.68
CA PHE A 49 5.87 -4.72 3.95
C PHE A 49 4.81 -4.16 4.91
N ALA A 50 4.48 -4.90 5.96
CA ALA A 50 3.51 -4.47 6.96
C ALA A 50 3.93 -3.21 7.72
N GLN A 51 5.23 -3.04 7.98
CA GLN A 51 5.75 -1.92 8.77
C GLN A 51 6.11 -0.68 7.94
N HIS A 52 6.43 -0.83 6.66
CA HIS A 52 7.01 0.28 5.86
C HIS A 52 6.24 0.59 4.58
N VAL A 53 5.47 -0.37 4.05
CA VAL A 53 4.68 -0.16 2.84
C VAL A 53 3.20 0.03 3.20
N LEU A 54 2.64 -0.87 4.00
CA LEU A 54 1.23 -0.85 4.38
C LEU A 54 0.77 0.46 5.06
N PRO A 55 1.57 1.15 5.91
CA PRO A 55 1.15 2.42 6.50
C PRO A 55 0.85 3.52 5.47
N GLN A 56 1.42 3.44 4.26
CA GLN A 56 1.10 4.38 3.18
C GLN A 56 -0.37 4.31 2.75
N ALA A 57 -1.06 3.20 3.01
CA ALA A 57 -2.48 3.06 2.71
C ALA A 57 -3.33 4.11 3.45
N VAL A 58 -3.01 4.39 4.72
CA VAL A 58 -3.73 5.40 5.51
C VAL A 58 -3.53 6.80 4.93
N ALA A 59 -2.29 7.13 4.54
CA ALA A 59 -1.99 8.42 3.92
C ALA A 59 -2.68 8.58 2.55
N LEU A 60 -2.73 7.52 1.74
CA LEU A 60 -3.42 7.53 0.44
C LEU A 60 -4.93 7.69 0.60
N GLU A 61 -5.53 7.01 1.58
CA GLU A 61 -6.95 7.17 1.91
C GLU A 61 -7.26 8.63 2.27
N ALA A 62 -6.47 9.25 3.16
CA ALA A 62 -6.63 10.65 3.53
C ALA A 62 -6.51 11.60 2.31
N ALA A 63 -5.57 11.33 1.39
CA ALA A 63 -5.43 12.10 0.16
C ALA A 63 -6.64 11.94 -0.78
N ILE A 64 -7.25 10.77 -0.84
CA ILE A 64 -8.44 10.51 -1.66
C ILE A 64 -9.67 11.20 -1.07
N VAL A 65 -9.88 11.09 0.25
CA VAL A 65 -11.07 11.64 0.91
C VAL A 65 -11.04 13.17 0.96
N SER A 66 -9.87 13.77 1.19
CA SER A 66 -9.71 15.25 1.18
C SER A 66 -9.94 15.88 -0.20
N ALA A 67 -9.81 15.12 -1.29
CA ALA A 67 -10.05 15.62 -2.65
C ALA A 67 -11.52 15.98 -2.93
N ASN A 68 -12.46 15.54 -2.10
CA ASN A 68 -13.89 15.91 -2.19
C ASN A 68 -14.15 17.41 -1.95
N GLY A 69 -13.16 18.16 -1.46
CA GLY A 69 -13.25 19.61 -1.22
C GLY A 69 -12.92 20.50 -2.42
N SER A 70 -12.36 19.97 -3.52
CA SER A 70 -12.04 20.64 -4.80
C SER A 70 -11.20 21.94 -4.79
N GLU A 71 -11.08 22.66 -3.67
CA GLU A 71 -10.47 23.99 -3.60
C GLU A 71 -9.02 24.04 -4.07
N GLY A 72 -8.26 22.94 -3.92
CA GLY A 72 -6.84 22.89 -4.30
C GLY A 72 -6.53 22.19 -5.63
N VAL A 73 -7.39 21.25 -6.08
CA VAL A 73 -7.05 20.32 -7.17
C VAL A 73 -7.11 21.00 -8.56
N LEU A 74 -7.97 22.00 -8.71
CA LEU A 74 -8.15 22.78 -9.94
C LEU A 74 -8.12 24.29 -9.64
N ALA A 75 -7.37 24.68 -8.61
CA ALA A 75 -7.34 26.05 -8.09
C ALA A 75 -6.56 27.01 -8.99
N LEU A 76 -5.53 26.49 -9.65
CA LEU A 76 -4.58 27.28 -10.43
C LEU A 76 -5.01 27.37 -11.88
N ALA A 77 -4.92 28.58 -12.43
CA ALA A 77 -4.98 28.81 -13.87
C ALA A 77 -3.66 28.41 -14.54
N GLU A 78 -3.68 28.21 -15.86
CA GLU A 78 -2.53 27.73 -16.64
C GLU A 78 -1.31 28.65 -16.53
N ASP A 79 -1.51 29.96 -16.44
CA ASP A 79 -0.48 30.98 -16.30
C ASP A 79 0.19 31.02 -14.91
N GLN A 80 -0.30 30.20 -13.97
CA GLN A 80 0.22 30.11 -12.61
C GLN A 80 1.07 28.85 -12.35
N PHE A 81 1.34 28.03 -13.39
CA PHE A 81 2.21 26.84 -13.32
C PHE A 81 3.67 27.11 -13.72
#